data_AF-Q9AYD2-F1
#
_entry.id   AF-Q9AYD2-F1
#
_cell.length_a   1.000
_cell.length_b   1.000
_cell.length_c   1.000
_cell.angle_alpha   90.00
_cell.angle_beta   90.00
_cell.angle_gamma   90.00
#
_symmetry.space_group_name_H-M   'P 1'
#
loop_
_entity.id
_entity.type
_entity.pdbx_description
1 polymer ?
#
loop_
_entity_poly.entity_id
_entity_poly.type
_entity_poly.pdbx_seq_one_letter_code
_entity_poly.pdbx_strand_id
1 'polypeptide(L)'
;MVFHSYTCASLCALVHTIILVGNHLCKSGLTPIEIAASVGRRDHVEILFPFTSPVRAVTNWTVEGIIAHGKSRRLIPKGESCSKVSDRKAELKSQGEKAVKRKDYLAASKIYTKALELDYFDATLYSNRSLCYLQIGKAQKALLDAKKCVKLRPKWMKGHYREGAALMLLKGGS
;
A
#
# COMPACT_ATOMS: atom_id res chain seq x y z
N MET A 1 7.79 -27.78 -12.67
CA MET A 1 8.44 -27.32 -11.43
C MET A 1 7.75 -26.03 -10.97
N VAL A 2 7.09 -26.12 -9.81
CA VAL A 2 6.80 -25.03 -8.85
C VAL A 2 5.97 -23.83 -9.34
N PHE A 3 4.68 -24.04 -9.63
CA PHE A 3 3.66 -22.98 -9.47
C PHE A 3 3.31 -22.85 -7.98
N HIS A 4 4.11 -22.12 -7.21
CA HIS A 4 3.70 -21.72 -5.86
C HIS A 4 2.79 -20.48 -5.97
N SER A 5 1.48 -20.72 -5.87
CA SER A 5 0.52 -19.89 -5.15
C SER A 5 0.86 -18.39 -5.05
N TYR A 6 0.81 -17.69 -6.18
CA TYR A 6 0.58 -16.25 -6.17
C TYR A 6 -0.81 -16.02 -5.57
N THR A 7 -0.87 -15.64 -4.30
CA THR A 7 -2.10 -15.24 -3.63
C THR A 7 -2.78 -14.17 -4.49
N CYS A 8 -4.02 -14.45 -4.89
CA CYS A 8 -4.92 -13.67 -5.76
C CYS A 8 -4.89 -12.13 -5.53
N ALA A 9 -4.47 -11.65 -4.36
CA ALA A 9 -4.36 -10.23 -4.03
C ALA A 9 -3.19 -9.47 -4.70
N SER A 10 -2.00 -10.08 -4.85
CA SER A 10 -0.83 -9.38 -5.45
C SER A 10 -0.92 -9.31 -6.97
N LEU A 11 -1.45 -10.36 -7.61
CA LEU A 11 -1.70 -10.36 -9.05
C LEU A 11 -2.80 -9.36 -9.39
N CYS A 12 -3.86 -9.26 -8.58
CA CYS A 12 -4.98 -8.35 -8.84
C CYS A 12 -4.56 -6.88 -8.68
N ALA A 13 -3.66 -6.53 -7.77
CA ALA A 13 -3.16 -5.14 -7.65
C ALA A 13 -2.23 -4.75 -8.81
N LEU A 14 -1.37 -5.68 -9.27
CA LEU A 14 -0.50 -5.45 -10.42
C LEU A 14 -1.32 -5.33 -11.71
N VAL A 15 -2.27 -6.24 -11.92
CA VAL A 15 -3.17 -6.26 -13.09
C VAL A 15 -4.12 -5.05 -13.08
N HIS A 16 -4.63 -4.61 -11.92
CA HIS A 16 -5.46 -3.40 -11.86
C HIS A 16 -4.65 -2.12 -12.12
N THR A 17 -3.35 -2.09 -11.77
CA THR A 17 -2.46 -0.99 -12.14
C THR A 17 -2.07 -1.04 -13.62
N ILE A 18 -1.90 -2.24 -14.20
CA ILE A 18 -1.62 -2.45 -15.63
C ILE A 18 -2.84 -2.09 -16.50
N ILE A 19 -4.06 -2.41 -16.07
CA ILE A 19 -5.31 -2.13 -16.81
C ILE A 19 -5.72 -0.65 -16.69
N LEU A 20 -5.52 0.00 -15.53
CA LEU A 20 -5.85 1.43 -15.36
C LEU A 20 -4.79 2.38 -15.93
N VAL A 21 -3.53 1.96 -16.02
CA VAL A 21 -2.41 2.79 -16.49
C VAL A 21 -1.88 2.24 -17.81
N GLY A 22 -2.73 2.22 -18.83
CA GLY A 22 -2.29 1.94 -20.20
C GLY A 22 -1.19 2.93 -20.57
N ASN A 23 0.07 2.47 -20.64
CA ASN A 23 1.26 3.22 -21.07
C ASN A 23 1.48 4.64 -20.52
N HIS A 24 0.69 5.10 -19.54
CA HIS A 24 0.83 6.44 -19.00
C HIS A 24 2.05 6.48 -18.10
N LEU A 25 3.07 7.18 -18.62
CA LEU A 25 4.29 7.58 -17.94
C LEU A 25 3.94 8.04 -16.51
N CYS A 26 4.65 7.52 -15.51
CA CYS A 26 4.53 8.03 -14.15
C CYS A 26 4.98 9.51 -14.10
N LYS A 27 4.78 10.20 -12.95
CA LYS A 27 5.22 11.60 -12.76
C LYS A 27 6.71 11.84 -13.08
N SER A 28 7.53 10.79 -13.13
CA SER A 28 8.96 10.84 -13.50
C SER A 28 9.24 10.45 -14.96
N GLY A 29 8.23 10.27 -15.82
CA GLY A 29 8.42 9.97 -17.24
C GLY A 29 8.87 8.54 -17.53
N LEU A 30 8.69 7.61 -16.59
CA LEU A 30 9.14 6.21 -16.72
C LEU A 30 7.96 5.26 -16.85
N THR A 31 8.17 4.19 -17.61
CA THR A 31 7.23 3.08 -17.72
C THR A 31 7.32 2.15 -16.50
N PRO A 32 6.25 1.39 -16.17
CA PRO A 32 6.28 0.46 -15.04
C PRO A 32 7.43 -0.56 -15.10
N ILE A 33 7.80 -1.02 -16.30
CA ILE A 33 8.90 -1.97 -16.51
C ILE A 33 10.28 -1.33 -16.25
N GLU A 34 10.48 -0.05 -16.61
CA GLU A 34 11.71 0.69 -16.29
C GLU A 34 11.85 0.94 -14.79
N ILE A 35 10.74 1.18 -14.08
CA ILE A 35 10.74 1.31 -12.62
C ILE A 35 11.14 -0.03 -11.98
N ALA A 36 10.51 -1.13 -12.38
CA ALA A 36 10.85 -2.48 -11.90
C ALA A 36 12.34 -2.81 -12.11
N ALA A 37 12.88 -2.44 -13.28
CA ALA A 37 14.28 -2.61 -13.63
C ALA A 37 15.22 -1.74 -12.77
N SER A 38 14.86 -0.47 -12.52
CA SER A 38 15.64 0.45 -11.69
C SER A 38 15.73 0.02 -10.22
N VAL A 39 14.68 -0.66 -9.73
CA VAL A 39 14.62 -1.21 -8.36
C VAL A 39 15.36 -2.56 -8.28
N GLY A 40 15.71 -3.17 -9.42
CA GLY A 40 16.43 -4.45 -9.47
C GLY A 40 15.57 -5.66 -9.11
N ARG A 41 14.25 -5.56 -9.15
CA ARG A 41 13.33 -6.67 -8.89
C ARG A 41 13.02 -7.42 -10.19
N ARG A 42 13.86 -8.42 -10.50
CA ARG A 42 13.73 -9.27 -11.70
C ARG A 42 12.32 -9.83 -11.90
N ASP A 43 11.73 -10.37 -10.83
CA ASP A 43 10.39 -10.99 -10.87
C ASP A 43 9.32 -10.04 -11.45
N HIS A 44 9.43 -8.74 -11.15
CA HIS A 44 8.49 -7.75 -11.65
C HIS A 44 8.73 -7.42 -13.13
N VAL A 45 9.99 -7.40 -13.57
CA VAL A 45 10.35 -7.22 -14.98
C VAL A 45 9.81 -8.40 -15.80
N GLU A 46 9.98 -9.63 -15.33
CA GLU A 46 9.48 -10.84 -16.00
C GLU A 46 7.95 -10.85 -16.12
N ILE A 47 7.24 -10.43 -15.07
CA ILE A 47 5.78 -10.31 -15.10
C ILE A 47 5.32 -9.23 -16.08
N LEU A 48 6.01 -8.10 -16.16
CA LEU A 48 5.61 -6.95 -16.98
C LEU A 48 6.06 -7.05 -18.45
N PHE A 49 7.15 -7.77 -18.72
CA PHE A 49 7.75 -7.92 -20.04
C PHE A 49 6.77 -8.34 -21.15
N PRO A 50 5.94 -9.41 -20.99
CA PRO A 50 5.01 -9.82 -22.04
C PRO A 50 3.87 -8.82 -22.30
N PHE A 51 3.65 -7.87 -21.39
CA PHE A 51 2.56 -6.88 -21.47
C PHE A 51 3.05 -5.47 -21.79
N THR A 52 4.35 -5.30 -22.09
CA THR A 52 4.94 -3.97 -22.33
C THR A 52 5.55 -3.90 -23.72
N SER A 53 5.16 -2.88 -24.49
CA SER A 53 5.79 -2.60 -25.77
C SER A 53 7.23 -2.12 -25.59
N PRO A 54 8.14 -2.39 -26.54
CA PRO A 54 9.52 -1.93 -26.47
C PRO A 54 9.65 -0.43 -26.23
N VAL A 55 10.37 -0.08 -25.17
CA VAL A 55 10.69 1.31 -24.85
C VAL A 55 11.88 1.74 -25.68
N ARG A 56 11.74 2.81 -26.48
CA ARG A 56 12.79 3.33 -27.39
C ARG A 56 14.13 3.60 -26.71
N ALA A 57 14.12 3.88 -25.41
CA ALA A 57 15.33 4.13 -24.64
C ALA A 57 16.17 2.87 -24.39
N VAL A 58 15.56 1.67 -24.41
CA VAL A 58 16.22 0.40 -24.13
C VAL A 58 16.65 -0.21 -25.47
N THR A 59 17.96 -0.28 -25.72
CA THR A 59 18.52 -0.81 -26.97
C THR A 59 18.51 -2.34 -27.03
N ASN A 60 18.54 -3.02 -25.88
CA ASN A 60 18.45 -4.47 -25.77
C ASN A 60 17.13 -4.84 -25.07
N TRP A 61 16.08 -5.13 -25.86
CA TRP A 61 14.75 -5.44 -25.34
C TRP A 61 14.63 -6.90 -24.87
N THR A 62 15.41 -7.23 -23.84
CA THR A 62 15.37 -8.49 -23.11
C THR A 62 15.25 -8.20 -21.62
N VAL A 63 14.83 -9.16 -20.81
CA VAL A 63 14.78 -8.99 -19.34
C VAL A 63 16.14 -8.52 -18.81
N GLU A 64 17.24 -9.12 -19.30
CA GLU A 64 18.60 -8.69 -18.93
C GLU A 64 18.94 -7.29 -19.43
N GLY A 65 18.61 -6.98 -20.69
CA GLY A 65 18.91 -5.67 -21.27
C GLY A 65 18.12 -4.54 -20.60
N ILE A 66 16.88 -4.80 -20.18
CA ILE A 66 16.05 -3.87 -19.42
C ILE A 66 16.61 -3.67 -18.00
N ILE A 67 17.01 -4.76 -17.31
CA ILE A 67 17.67 -4.68 -16.00
C ILE A 67 18.99 -3.92 -16.08
N ALA A 68 19.80 -4.18 -17.12
CA ALA A 68 21.05 -3.47 -17.36
C ALA A 68 20.81 -1.98 -17.64
N HIS A 69 19.81 -1.66 -18.45
CA HIS A 69 19.40 -0.28 -18.75
C HIS A 69 18.94 0.46 -17.49
N GLY A 70 18.13 -0.19 -16.64
CA GLY A 70 17.67 0.37 -15.36
C GLY A 70 18.82 0.64 -14.38
N LYS A 71 19.87 -0.19 -14.39
CA LYS A 71 21.09 0.02 -13.60
C LYS A 71 21.93 1.19 -14.10
N SER A 72 22.02 1.37 -15.42
CA SER A 72 22.77 2.47 -16.07
C SER A 72 22.06 3.82 -15.94
N ARG A 73 20.73 3.83 -16.02
CA ARG A 73 19.87 5.01 -15.84
C ARG A 73 19.58 5.26 -14.35
N ARG A 74 20.59 5.35 -13.48
CA ARG A 74 20.40 5.79 -12.08
C ARG A 74 19.82 7.23 -12.03
N LEU A 75 18.50 7.34 -12.22
CA LEU A 75 17.71 8.57 -12.10
C LEU A 75 16.94 8.62 -10.77
N ILE A 76 17.17 7.67 -9.87
CA ILE A 76 16.78 7.83 -8.46
C ILE A 76 18.02 8.36 -7.72
N PRO A 77 18.06 9.65 -7.30
CA PRO A 77 19.07 10.10 -6.36
C PRO A 77 19.05 9.14 -5.16
N LYS A 78 20.23 8.65 -4.74
CA LYS A 78 20.44 7.85 -3.53
C LYS A 78 19.78 8.58 -2.35
N GLY A 79 18.51 8.30 -2.06
CA GLY A 79 17.75 9.18 -1.19
C GLY A 79 16.29 8.81 -0.96
N GLU A 80 15.59 8.16 -1.87
CA GLU A 80 14.21 7.69 -1.65
C GLU A 80 14.14 6.17 -1.80
N SER A 81 14.95 5.50 -0.99
CA SER A 81 14.99 4.04 -0.88
C SER A 81 13.76 3.54 -0.12
N CYS A 82 13.31 2.32 -0.45
CA CYS A 82 12.32 1.53 0.29
C CYS A 82 12.54 1.57 1.82
N SER A 83 13.79 1.72 2.27
CA SER A 83 14.14 1.93 3.67
C SER A 83 13.48 3.17 4.29
N LYS A 84 13.57 4.34 3.64
CA LYS A 84 12.99 5.59 4.18
C LYS A 84 11.46 5.57 4.23
N VAL A 85 10.81 4.85 3.32
CA VAL A 85 9.35 4.69 3.33
C VAL A 85 8.91 3.84 4.51
N SER A 86 9.62 2.74 4.78
CA SER A 86 9.41 1.92 5.98
C SER A 86 9.65 2.73 7.27
N ASP A 87 10.73 3.50 7.31
CA ASP A 87 11.07 4.37 8.45
C ASP A 87 9.98 5.43 8.69
N ARG A 88 9.49 6.06 7.62
CA ARG A 88 8.44 7.08 7.70
C ARG A 88 7.09 6.50 8.12
N LYS A 89 6.75 5.28 7.67
CA LYS A 89 5.56 4.57 8.13
C LYS A 89 5.66 4.25 9.62
N ALA A 90 6.81 3.76 10.09
CA ALA A 90 7.03 3.47 11.50
C ALA A 90 6.91 4.73 12.36
N GLU A 91 7.47 5.85 11.90
CA GLU A 91 7.35 7.14 12.57
C GLU A 91 5.89 7.60 12.66
N LEU A 92 5.14 7.55 11.55
CA LEU A 92 3.71 7.91 11.55
C LEU A 92 2.88 7.01 12.48
N LYS A 93 3.19 5.71 12.55
CA LYS A 93 2.56 4.81 13.53
C LYS A 93 2.81 5.27 14.97
N SER A 94 4.07 5.52 15.31
CA SER A 94 4.47 6.01 16.64
C SER A 94 3.79 7.33 17.00
N GLN A 95 3.73 8.28 16.05
CA GLN A 95 3.03 9.55 16.22
C GLN A 95 1.52 9.36 16.44
N GLY A 96 0.90 8.46 15.68
CA GLY A 96 -0.52 8.12 15.83
C GLY A 96 -0.81 7.53 17.21
N GLU A 97 0.05 6.63 17.70
CA GLU A 97 -0.08 6.05 19.04
C GLU A 97 0.10 7.08 20.15
N LYS A 98 1.07 8.00 20.01
CA LYS A 98 1.25 9.12 20.95
C LYS A 98 0.01 10.02 20.97
N ALA A 99 -0.58 10.32 19.82
CA ALA A 99 -1.81 11.11 19.75
C ALA A 99 -3.00 10.39 20.41
N VAL A 100 -3.15 9.08 20.21
CA VAL A 100 -4.16 8.26 20.92
C VAL A 100 -3.93 8.27 22.44
N LYS A 101 -2.69 8.16 22.91
CA LYS A 101 -2.36 8.25 24.35
C LYS A 101 -2.76 9.60 24.95
N ARG A 102 -2.65 10.69 24.17
CA ARG A 102 -3.12 12.02 24.53
C ARG A 102 -4.63 12.22 24.37
N LYS A 103 -5.38 11.20 23.97
CA LYS A 103 -6.82 11.25 23.63
C LYS A 103 -7.16 12.22 22.48
N ASP A 104 -6.16 12.65 21.71
CA ASP A 104 -6.38 13.45 20.50
C ASP A 104 -6.67 12.52 19.31
N TYR A 105 -7.89 11.98 19.31
CA TYR A 105 -8.34 11.03 18.30
C TYR A 105 -8.47 11.66 16.92
N LEU A 106 -8.78 12.95 16.85
CA LEU A 106 -8.92 13.66 15.57
C LEU A 106 -7.57 13.77 14.86
N ALA A 107 -6.52 14.20 15.56
CA ALA A 107 -5.17 14.22 15.00
C ALA A 107 -4.67 12.82 14.69
N ALA A 108 -4.89 11.85 15.59
CA ALA A 108 -4.50 10.46 15.37
C ALA A 108 -5.12 9.89 14.08
N SER A 109 -6.40 10.15 13.81
CA SER A 109 -7.09 9.68 12.60
C SER A 109 -6.44 10.23 11.31
N LYS A 110 -5.99 11.49 11.32
CA LYS A 110 -5.29 12.12 10.20
C LYS A 110 -3.90 11.49 10.01
N ILE A 111 -3.17 11.26 11.09
CA ILE A 111 -1.84 10.61 11.04
C ILE A 111 -1.96 9.19 10.50
N TYR A 112 -2.92 8.39 10.98
CA TYR A 112 -3.15 7.05 10.44
C TYR A 112 -3.57 7.05 8.97
N THR A 113 -4.24 8.11 8.50
CA THR A 113 -4.59 8.25 7.08
C THR A 113 -3.33 8.44 6.23
N LYS A 114 -2.40 9.31 6.66
CA LYS A 114 -1.08 9.44 6.03
C LYS A 114 -0.27 8.14 6.08
N ALA A 115 -0.36 7.38 7.17
CA ALA A 115 0.33 6.08 7.27
C ALA A 115 -0.26 5.05 6.28
N LEU A 116 -1.57 5.08 6.05
CA LEU A 116 -2.26 4.21 5.09
C LEU A 116 -1.98 4.58 3.62
N GLU A 117 -1.61 5.83 3.34
CA GLU A 117 -1.11 6.24 2.01
C GLU A 117 0.23 5.57 1.68
N LEU A 118 1.02 5.22 2.71
CA LEU A 118 2.29 4.50 2.55
C LEU A 118 2.11 2.98 2.50
N ASP A 119 1.13 2.44 3.23
CA ASP A 119 0.78 1.02 3.18
C ASP A 119 -0.73 0.81 3.41
N TYR A 120 -1.43 0.60 2.31
CA TYR A 120 -2.87 0.38 2.28
C TYR A 120 -3.28 -1.04 2.74
N PHE A 121 -2.34 -1.96 2.98
CA PHE A 121 -2.64 -3.34 3.38
C PHE A 121 -2.38 -3.61 4.86
N ASP A 122 -2.02 -2.59 5.63
CA ASP A 122 -1.77 -2.73 7.07
C ASP A 122 -3.07 -2.74 7.88
N ALA A 123 -3.53 -3.94 8.25
CA ALA A 123 -4.70 -4.12 9.10
C ALA A 123 -4.61 -3.37 10.45
N THR A 124 -3.40 -3.19 10.99
CA THR A 124 -3.20 -2.51 12.28
C THR A 124 -3.55 -1.03 12.18
N LEU A 125 -3.18 -0.39 11.08
CA LEU A 125 -3.51 1.01 10.82
C LEU A 125 -5.03 1.20 10.72
N TYR A 126 -5.74 0.31 10.02
CA TYR A 126 -7.20 0.33 9.98
C TYR A 126 -7.84 0.12 11.36
N SER A 127 -7.34 -0.85 12.14
CA SER A 127 -7.84 -1.08 13.51
C SER A 127 -7.67 0.14 14.42
N ASN A 128 -6.52 0.80 14.32
CA ASN A 128 -6.20 1.99 15.13
C ASN A 128 -6.98 3.23 14.67
N ARG A 129 -7.16 3.43 13.35
CA ARG A 129 -7.99 4.52 12.83
C ARG A 129 -9.48 4.30 13.13
N SER A 130 -9.95 3.05 13.06
CA SER A 130 -11.30 2.66 13.49
C SER A 130 -11.54 3.01 14.96
N LEU A 131 -10.59 2.70 15.86
CA LEU A 131 -10.66 3.13 17.26
C LEU A 131 -10.82 4.65 17.37
N CYS A 132 -10.02 5.43 16.64
CA CYS A 132 -10.12 6.88 16.68
C CYS A 132 -11.51 7.36 16.25
N TYR A 133 -12.08 6.78 15.19
CA TYR A 133 -13.43 7.14 14.74
C TYR A 133 -14.53 6.75 15.75
N LEU A 134 -14.39 5.62 16.45
CA LEU A 134 -15.31 5.27 17.54
C LEU A 134 -15.32 6.35 18.62
N GLN A 135 -14.14 6.82 19.03
CA GLN A 135 -14.00 7.83 20.08
C GLN A 135 -14.48 9.22 19.66
N ILE A 136 -14.45 9.54 18.36
CA ILE A 136 -14.99 10.80 17.80
C ILE A 136 -16.51 10.68 17.54
N GLY A 137 -17.12 9.51 17.70
CA GLY A 137 -18.53 9.27 17.39
C GLY A 137 -18.84 9.05 15.91
N LYS A 138 -17.82 8.87 15.05
CA LYS A 138 -17.99 8.63 13.60
C LYS A 138 -18.20 7.14 13.31
N ALA A 139 -19.32 6.60 13.78
CA ALA A 139 -19.61 5.17 13.77
C ALA A 139 -19.52 4.52 12.37
N GLN A 140 -20.05 5.19 11.34
CA GLN A 140 -20.00 4.66 9.96
C GLN A 140 -18.56 4.53 9.45
N LYS A 141 -17.70 5.52 9.73
CA LYS A 141 -16.28 5.46 9.32
C LYS A 141 -15.52 4.40 10.10
N ALA A 142 -15.83 4.25 11.39
CA ALA A 142 -15.26 3.19 12.22
C ALA A 142 -15.60 1.79 11.67
N LEU A 143 -16.85 1.57 11.25
CA LEU A 143 -17.31 0.31 10.69
C LEU A 143 -16.59 -0.04 9.37
N LEU A 144 -16.42 0.94 8.49
CA LEU A 144 -15.70 0.74 7.22
C LEU A 144 -14.26 0.29 7.45
N ASP A 145 -13.53 0.96 8.34
CA ASP A 145 -12.16 0.58 8.69
C ASP A 145 -12.10 -0.78 9.40
N ALA A 146 -13.06 -1.08 10.28
CA ALA A 146 -13.13 -2.37 10.97
C ALA A 146 -13.36 -3.53 9.99
N LYS A 147 -14.30 -3.39 9.06
CA LYS A 147 -14.53 -4.38 7.99
C LYS A 147 -13.31 -4.59 7.12
N LYS A 148 -12.58 -3.51 6.79
CA LYS A 148 -11.33 -3.62 6.03
C LYS A 148 -10.26 -4.39 6.83
N CYS A 149 -10.13 -4.11 8.13
CA CYS A 149 -9.25 -4.83 9.03
C CYS A 149 -9.59 -6.34 9.09
N VAL A 150 -10.86 -6.70 9.25
CA VAL A 150 -11.33 -8.09 9.25
C VAL A 150 -11.05 -8.78 7.91
N LYS A 151 -11.28 -8.10 6.77
CA LYS A 151 -10.93 -8.63 5.45
C LYS A 151 -9.43 -8.91 5.30
N LEU A 152 -8.56 -8.05 5.84
CA LEU A 152 -7.11 -8.22 5.77
C LEU A 152 -6.59 -9.28 6.75
N ARG A 153 -7.17 -9.36 7.95
CA ARG A 153 -6.80 -10.35 8.98
C ARG A 153 -8.06 -10.97 9.62
N PRO A 154 -8.69 -11.96 8.96
CA PRO A 154 -9.96 -12.54 9.42
C PRO A 154 -9.90 -13.21 10.79
N LYS A 155 -8.73 -13.73 11.19
CA LYS A 155 -8.52 -14.38 12.48
C LYS A 155 -8.14 -13.41 13.61
N TRP A 156 -8.01 -12.10 13.32
CA TRP A 156 -7.56 -11.13 14.32
C TRP A 156 -8.75 -10.58 15.12
N MET A 157 -8.86 -11.04 16.36
CA MET A 157 -9.96 -10.67 17.28
C MET A 157 -10.16 -9.15 17.42
N LYS A 158 -9.07 -8.36 17.36
CA LYS A 158 -9.15 -6.90 17.47
C LYS A 158 -9.96 -6.28 16.32
N GLY A 159 -9.94 -6.86 15.12
CA GLY A 159 -10.76 -6.39 14.00
C GLY A 159 -12.25 -6.57 14.27
N HIS A 160 -12.65 -7.79 14.64
CA HIS A 160 -14.03 -8.13 15.00
C HIS A 160 -14.56 -7.32 16.17
N TYR A 161 -13.74 -7.10 17.19
CA TYR A 161 -14.09 -6.24 18.32
C TYR A 161 -14.41 -4.80 17.89
N ARG A 162 -13.61 -4.23 16.97
CA ARG A 162 -13.88 -2.88 16.43
C ARG A 162 -15.16 -2.83 15.60
N GLU A 163 -15.44 -3.89 14.84
CA GLU A 163 -16.67 -4.00 14.04
C GLU A 163 -17.91 -4.05 14.94
N GLY A 164 -17.89 -4.90 15.97
CA GLY A 164 -18.96 -4.98 16.96
C GLY A 164 -19.19 -3.64 17.67
N ALA A 165 -18.12 -2.98 18.12
CA ALA A 165 -18.22 -1.68 18.76
C ALA A 165 -18.81 -0.60 17.83
N ALA A 166 -18.46 -0.62 16.54
CA ALA A 166 -19.01 0.31 15.56
C ALA A 166 -20.50 0.07 15.29
N LEU A 167 -20.92 -1.20 15.21
CA LEU A 167 -22.33 -1.58 15.05
C LEU A 167 -23.17 -1.19 16.27
N MET A 168 -22.65 -1.38 17.48
CA MET A 168 -23.32 -0.95 18.71
C MET A 168 -23.53 0.57 18.74
N LEU A 169 -22.51 1.34 18.35
CA LEU A 169 -22.62 2.80 18.29
C LEU A 169 -23.62 3.27 17.23
N LEU A 170 -23.75 2.57 16.09
CA LEU A 170 -24.77 2.86 15.08
C LEU A 170 -26.19 2.55 15.58
N LYS A 171 -26.38 1.47 16.33
CA LYS A 171 -27.69 1.07 16.88
C LYS A 171 -28.15 1.93 18.06
N GLY A 172 -27.22 2.52 18.81
CA GLY A 172 -27.53 3.37 19.95
C GLY A 172 -27.79 4.85 19.61
N GLY A 173 -27.70 5.23 18.34
CA GLY A 173 -27.91 6.60 17.86
C GLY A 173 -29.22 6.82 17.09
N SER A 174 -30.12 5.82 17.10
CA SER A 174 -31.47 5.85 16.50
C SER A 174 -32.54 6.10 17.55
#